data_AF-A0A552B3J6-F1
#
_entry.id   AF-A0A552B3J6-F1
#
_cell.length_a   1.000
_cell.length_b   1.000
_cell.length_c   1.000
_cell.angle_alpha   90.00
_cell.angle_beta   90.00
_cell.angle_gamma   90.00
#
_symmetry.space_group_name_H-M   'P 1'
#
loop_
_entity.id
_entity.type
_entity.pdbx_description
1 polymer ?
#
loop_
_entity_poly.entity_id
_entity_poly.type
_entity_poly.pdbx_seq_one_letter_code
_entity_poly.pdbx_strand_id
1 'polypeptide(L)'
;MTTWQCDGIPKDGKTYPQAIAGGHEPCENTTPDCPICGLPREAMDPVTTTVKTTVVVSPGGTTRVGQKSNWLLPFALIITALTAGLGGWSLLQMLIPKPDTSPVVGEKTPDRQSKATFVSNTAKNPDLFSQGEKILLNSTPNKEKGAAAFKKEDWANAIAVYQLAATPQANDPEGKIYYNNAKARQKGNQNTIAVVVPIANDPNSAKEILRGVARYQEEFNNSNPGNPLEIVIANDGGGLQSKAIADDLIQSGQVLAVMGHGIDPFSQKAIESYEKEGLAILSPLTTSVSQTGKLTLKTIPLKDKSQEVLGSYLEAVAKTLANYASKQKKSPSVVLFYNSDSPYSQKLRDSFAKAIKQPGGKIVKEIDTTKANFNAKTAIDQARQAGAKVVFLALSKDGDRIDQAVAIAQESSGMLLLGGNELYTPDILIQGADSIDGLVLAVPWSFQATDPFAKDALKSWRGRVSWRTATAYDTMKVLGKAIAKSSDRATVVETLNRGITLQGSTTDFNIFNQVPLVRANRGNEGPKGSQYQFDPI
;
A
#
# COMPACT_ATOMS: atom_id res chain seq x y z
N MET A 1 12.69 12.30 33.91
CA MET A 1 13.27 11.70 32.69
C MET A 1 14.18 12.75 32.08
N THR A 2 15.41 12.39 31.72
CA THR A 2 16.38 13.36 31.19
C THR A 2 16.08 13.63 29.72
N THR A 3 15.67 14.86 29.38
CA THR A 3 15.45 15.23 27.98
C THR A 3 16.78 15.37 27.23
N TRP A 4 16.73 15.27 25.90
CA TRP A 4 17.88 15.46 25.02
C TRP A 4 17.42 16.04 23.67
N GLN A 5 18.33 16.68 22.93
CA GLN A 5 18.01 17.28 21.63
C GLN A 5 18.59 16.49 20.47
N CYS A 6 17.84 16.37 19.39
CA CYS A 6 18.26 15.78 18.13
C CYS A 6 18.04 16.76 16.97
N ASP A 7 19.06 16.96 16.15
CA ASP A 7 19.01 17.72 14.89
C ASP A 7 19.17 16.80 13.65
N GLY A 8 19.14 15.48 13.86
CA GLY A 8 19.23 14.50 12.79
C GLY A 8 20.65 14.27 12.24
N ILE A 9 21.68 14.89 12.83
CA ILE A 9 23.08 14.75 12.41
C ILE A 9 23.87 14.03 13.51
N PRO A 10 24.35 12.79 13.28
CA PRO A 10 25.18 12.08 14.26
C PRO A 10 26.46 12.85 14.62
N LYS A 11 26.72 13.00 15.93
CA LYS A 11 27.87 13.71 16.53
C LYS A 11 28.89 12.74 17.13
N ASP A 12 28.54 11.47 17.27
CA ASP A 12 29.38 10.42 17.85
C ASP A 12 30.38 9.78 16.85
N GLY A 13 30.42 10.29 15.62
CA GLY A 13 31.34 9.82 14.58
C GLY A 13 30.98 8.46 13.95
N LYS A 14 29.82 7.88 14.28
CA LYS A 14 29.33 6.65 13.64
C LYS A 14 28.37 6.95 12.48
N THR A 15 28.28 6.01 11.55
CA THR A 15 27.30 6.03 10.45
C THR A 15 26.05 5.27 10.84
N TYR A 16 24.89 5.92 10.68
CA TYR A 16 23.58 5.34 10.95
C TYR A 16 22.79 5.25 9.64
N PRO A 17 22.37 4.06 9.18
CA PRO A 17 21.60 3.91 7.94
C PRO A 17 20.28 4.70 7.93
N GLN A 18 19.73 4.98 9.11
CA GLN A 18 18.52 5.79 9.30
C GLN A 18 18.78 7.31 9.40
N ALA A 19 20.04 7.75 9.40
CA ALA A 19 20.36 9.17 9.48
C ALA A 19 19.86 9.91 8.23
N ILE A 20 19.18 11.04 8.46
CA ILE A 20 18.68 11.90 7.39
C ILE A 20 19.87 12.67 6.81
N ALA A 21 20.10 12.54 5.49
CA ALA A 21 21.10 13.35 4.80
C ALA A 21 20.71 14.84 4.90
N GLY A 22 21.49 15.62 5.66
CA GLY A 22 21.25 17.05 5.91
C GLY A 22 20.50 17.38 7.21
N GLY A 23 20.11 16.39 8.01
CA GLY A 23 19.44 16.60 9.31
C GLY A 23 17.98 17.03 9.24
N HIS A 24 17.41 17.38 10.40
CA HIS A 24 16.06 17.95 10.55
C HIS A 24 16.07 19.10 11.56
N GLU A 25 14.98 19.87 11.64
CA GLU A 25 14.87 20.95 12.63
C GLU A 25 14.99 20.39 14.07
N PRO A 26 15.77 21.02 14.98
CA PRO A 26 16.04 20.45 16.30
C PRO A 26 14.77 20.14 17.11
N CYS A 27 14.68 18.92 17.63
CA CYS A 27 13.56 18.48 18.47
C CYS A 27 14.02 18.01 19.84
N GLU A 28 13.19 18.23 20.86
CA GLU A 28 13.41 17.73 22.23
C GLU A 28 12.76 16.35 22.41
N ASN A 29 13.53 15.40 22.94
CA ASN A 29 13.15 14.00 23.05
C ASN A 29 13.14 13.53 24.52
N THR A 30 12.16 12.69 24.85
CA THR A 30 12.04 11.99 26.15
C THR A 30 12.24 10.47 26.03
N THR A 31 12.30 9.94 24.81
CA THR A 31 12.48 8.53 24.45
C THR A 31 13.95 8.19 24.19
N PRO A 32 14.36 6.90 24.21
CA PRO A 32 15.74 6.47 23.90
C PRO A 32 16.18 6.85 22.47
N ASP A 33 15.26 6.80 21.52
CA ASP A 33 15.51 7.17 20.12
C ASP A 33 14.71 8.43 19.75
N CYS A 34 15.24 9.20 18.79
CA CYS A 34 14.56 10.35 18.22
C CYS A 34 13.32 9.90 17.46
N PRO A 35 12.10 10.37 17.80
CA PRO A 35 10.88 9.98 17.10
C PRO A 35 10.82 10.45 15.64
N ILE A 36 11.64 11.43 15.26
CA ILE A 36 11.67 12.02 13.92
C ILE A 36 12.57 11.22 12.97
N CYS A 37 13.78 10.85 13.41
CA CYS A 37 14.79 10.23 12.55
C CYS A 37 15.29 8.85 13.02
N GLY A 38 14.84 8.35 14.17
CA GLY A 38 15.27 7.05 14.70
C GLY A 38 16.75 7.00 15.11
N LEU A 39 17.42 8.15 15.24
CA LEU A 39 18.76 8.20 15.83
C LEU A 39 18.68 7.95 17.34
N PRO A 40 19.52 7.07 17.89
CA PRO A 40 19.55 6.86 19.33
C PRO A 40 20.17 8.07 20.04
N ARG A 41 19.84 8.28 21.32
CA ARG A 41 20.36 9.40 22.12
C ARG A 41 21.88 9.53 22.04
N GLU A 42 22.59 8.40 22.10
CA GLU A 42 24.05 8.35 22.07
C GLU A 42 24.64 8.90 20.76
N ALA A 43 23.86 8.93 19.67
CA ALA A 43 24.29 9.54 18.42
C ALA A 43 24.49 11.06 18.54
N MET A 44 23.92 11.72 19.57
CA MET A 44 24.07 13.17 19.80
C MET A 44 25.19 13.52 20.77
N ASP A 45 25.86 12.52 21.33
CA ASP A 45 26.97 12.73 22.25
C ASP A 45 28.28 12.83 21.46
N PRO A 46 28.95 14.00 21.43
CA PRO A 46 30.22 14.14 20.74
C PRO A 46 31.28 13.25 21.38
N VAL A 47 32.12 12.62 20.55
CA VAL A 47 33.23 11.79 21.01
C VAL A 47 34.15 12.61 21.93
N THR A 48 34.14 12.31 23.22
CA THR A 48 35.14 12.81 24.17
C THR A 48 36.36 11.89 24.09
N THR A 49 37.32 12.26 23.25
CA THR A 49 38.57 11.52 23.10
C THR A 49 39.42 11.66 24.37
N THR A 50 39.23 10.77 25.35
CA THR A 50 40.28 10.47 26.33
C THR A 50 41.18 9.42 25.71
N VAL A 51 42.26 9.89 25.07
CA VAL A 51 43.30 9.04 24.50
C VAL A 51 44.02 8.31 25.63
N LYS A 52 43.70 7.02 25.83
CA LYS A 52 44.64 6.06 26.43
C LYS A 52 45.30 5.30 25.30
N THR A 53 46.49 5.75 24.93
CA THR A 53 47.36 5.07 23.97
C THR A 53 47.87 3.78 24.61
N THR A 54 47.38 2.62 24.16
CA THR A 54 48.06 1.34 24.37
C THR A 54 48.66 0.93 23.03
N VAL A 55 49.98 1.07 22.90
CA VAL A 55 50.75 0.63 21.74
C VAL A 55 50.91 -0.88 21.82
N VAL A 56 50.49 -1.60 20.78
CA VAL A 56 50.89 -2.99 20.54
C VAL A 56 51.76 -3.01 19.29
N VAL A 57 53.02 -3.40 19.48
CA VAL A 57 54.04 -3.59 18.46
C VAL A 57 53.89 -4.99 17.85
N SER A 58 54.10 -5.13 16.54
CA SER A 58 54.49 -6.39 15.90
C SER A 58 55.72 -6.18 14.99
N PRO A 59 56.70 -7.11 14.94
CA PRO A 59 57.98 -6.87 14.27
C PRO A 59 58.13 -7.58 12.90
N GLY A 60 58.87 -6.90 11.99
CA GLY A 60 59.67 -7.43 10.85
C GLY A 60 58.88 -7.92 9.63
N GLY A 61 59.01 -7.37 8.40
CA GLY A 61 60.20 -7.18 7.55
C GLY A 61 60.21 -8.30 6.48
N THR A 62 60.33 -8.14 5.15
CA THR A 62 61.03 -7.18 4.28
C THR A 62 60.48 -7.23 2.84
N THR A 63 60.96 -6.28 2.03
CA THR A 63 60.54 -5.79 0.70
C THR A 63 60.91 -6.66 -0.50
N ARG A 64 60.13 -6.56 -1.59
CA ARG A 64 60.62 -6.57 -3.00
C ARG A 64 59.77 -5.67 -3.91
N VAL A 65 60.48 -5.05 -4.84
CA VAL A 65 60.12 -3.93 -5.72
C VAL A 65 59.30 -4.38 -6.93
N GLY A 66 58.23 -3.65 -7.26
CA GLY A 66 57.40 -3.82 -8.46
C GLY A 66 57.66 -2.72 -9.50
N GLN A 67 58.00 -3.15 -10.71
CA GLN A 67 58.45 -2.40 -11.87
C GLN A 67 57.27 -1.76 -12.64
N LYS A 68 57.40 -0.49 -13.03
CA LYS A 68 56.40 0.26 -13.84
C LYS A 68 56.45 -0.18 -15.32
N SER A 69 55.28 -0.25 -15.96
CA SER A 69 55.14 -0.36 -17.42
C SER A 69 54.26 0.78 -17.97
N ASN A 70 54.72 1.39 -19.06
CA ASN A 70 54.03 2.31 -19.96
C ASN A 70 53.99 1.62 -21.34
N TRP A 71 52.89 1.70 -22.08
CA TRP A 71 52.80 2.31 -23.43
C TRP A 71 51.42 2.08 -24.07
N LEU A 72 51.06 3.08 -24.86
CA LEU A 72 49.90 3.43 -25.66
C LEU A 72 49.31 2.42 -26.67
N LEU A 73 48.04 2.70 -26.97
CA LEU A 73 47.19 2.24 -28.08
C LEU A 73 47.65 2.77 -29.46
N PRO A 74 47.39 2.03 -30.56
CA PRO A 74 47.32 2.60 -31.89
C PRO A 74 45.88 2.71 -32.45
N PHE A 75 45.67 3.81 -33.17
CA PHE A 75 44.54 4.15 -34.03
C PHE A 75 44.45 3.24 -35.27
N ALA A 76 43.24 2.93 -35.73
CA ALA A 76 42.96 2.67 -37.14
C ALA A 76 41.47 2.87 -37.54
N LEU A 77 41.28 3.67 -38.60
CA LEU A 77 40.22 3.62 -39.63
C LEU A 77 38.80 4.16 -39.34
N ILE A 78 38.58 5.45 -39.63
CA ILE A 78 37.35 5.98 -40.25
C ILE A 78 37.72 7.09 -41.25
N ILE A 79 37.82 6.79 -42.55
CA ILE A 79 37.60 7.74 -43.66
C ILE A 79 37.11 6.92 -44.87
N THR A 80 35.81 6.92 -45.14
CA THR A 80 35.19 6.99 -46.48
C THR A 80 33.66 6.87 -46.37
N ALA A 81 32.95 7.70 -47.15
CA ALA A 81 31.48 7.73 -47.36
C ALA A 81 30.62 8.58 -46.40
N LEU A 82 30.98 9.86 -46.26
CA LEU A 82 30.07 10.95 -45.80
C LEU A 82 30.09 12.14 -46.77
N THR A 83 30.02 11.87 -48.09
CA THR A 83 29.90 12.91 -49.13
C THR A 83 29.00 12.45 -50.29
N ALA A 84 27.75 12.08 -49.99
CA ALA A 84 26.71 11.90 -51.04
C ALA A 84 25.24 12.01 -50.54
N GLY A 85 24.96 12.50 -49.33
CA GLY A 85 23.61 12.43 -48.74
C GLY A 85 22.97 13.74 -48.28
N LEU A 86 23.71 14.85 -48.23
CA LEU A 86 23.24 16.08 -47.56
C LEU A 86 23.14 17.32 -48.48
N GLY A 87 23.34 17.16 -49.79
CA GLY A 87 23.19 18.25 -50.78
C GLY A 87 21.85 18.28 -51.52
N GLY A 88 21.00 17.25 -51.39
CA GLY A 88 19.81 17.07 -52.23
C GLY A 88 18.47 17.45 -51.58
N TRP A 89 18.40 17.57 -50.25
CA TRP A 89 17.12 17.81 -49.54
C TRP A 89 16.77 19.30 -49.41
N SER A 90 17.76 20.20 -49.52
CA SER A 90 17.53 21.65 -49.41
C SER A 90 17.10 22.32 -50.72
N LEU A 91 17.18 21.62 -51.86
CA LEU A 91 16.72 22.11 -53.17
C LEU A 91 15.27 21.68 -53.51
N LEU A 92 14.69 20.72 -52.77
CA LEU A 92 13.33 20.22 -53.05
C LEU A 92 12.22 21.02 -52.36
N GLN A 93 12.56 21.98 -51.48
CA GLN A 93 11.57 22.87 -50.84
C GLN A 93 11.33 24.20 -51.58
N MET A 94 12.00 24.41 -52.74
CA MET A 94 11.80 25.59 -53.60
C MET A 94 10.75 25.41 -54.71
N LEU A 95 10.08 24.25 -54.79
CA LEU A 95 9.18 23.90 -55.92
C LEU A 95 7.71 23.62 -55.52
N ILE A 96 7.28 24.00 -54.31
CA ILE A 96 5.85 23.93 -53.92
C ILE A 96 5.24 25.34 -53.91
N PRO A 97 4.21 25.63 -54.74
CA PRO A 97 3.56 26.94 -54.76
C PRO A 97 2.83 27.24 -53.45
N LYS A 98 2.99 28.46 -52.92
CA LYS A 98 2.24 28.96 -51.76
C LYS A 98 0.84 29.41 -52.21
N PRO A 99 -0.25 29.03 -51.53
CA PRO A 99 -1.55 29.66 -51.75
C PRO A 99 -1.67 30.98 -50.96
N ASP A 100 -2.35 31.94 -51.59
CA ASP A 100 -2.51 33.33 -51.16
C ASP A 100 -3.26 33.49 -49.83
N THR A 101 -2.78 34.42 -49.01
CA THR A 101 -3.46 34.93 -47.82
C THR A 101 -4.40 36.09 -48.17
N SER A 102 -5.63 36.06 -47.66
CA SER A 102 -6.45 37.25 -47.39
C SER A 102 -7.21 37.06 -46.07
N PRO A 103 -7.50 38.15 -45.33
CA PRO A 103 -7.67 38.10 -43.87
C PRO A 103 -9.14 37.92 -43.47
N VAL A 104 -9.40 37.04 -42.50
CA VAL A 104 -10.71 36.97 -41.81
C VAL A 104 -10.52 36.80 -40.31
N VAL A 105 -10.87 37.89 -39.60
CA VAL A 105 -11.55 38.02 -38.29
C VAL A 105 -11.28 36.93 -37.24
N GLY A 106 -10.73 37.38 -36.11
CA GLY A 106 -10.33 36.55 -34.96
C GLY A 106 -11.49 35.79 -34.32
N GLU A 107 -11.41 34.47 -34.40
CA GLU A 107 -12.14 33.54 -33.56
C GLU A 107 -11.20 33.14 -32.40
N LYS A 108 -11.66 33.35 -31.16
CA LYS A 108 -10.93 32.98 -29.96
C LYS A 108 -10.69 31.46 -29.99
N THR A 109 -9.43 31.08 -30.17
CA THR A 109 -9.00 29.68 -30.05
C THR A 109 -9.31 29.22 -28.62
N PRO A 110 -9.95 28.05 -28.42
CA PRO A 110 -10.06 27.44 -27.11
C PRO A 110 -8.64 27.20 -26.58
N ASP A 111 -8.49 27.43 -25.28
CA ASP A 111 -7.26 27.24 -24.54
C ASP A 111 -6.58 25.91 -24.90
N ARG A 112 -5.26 25.96 -25.05
CA ARG A 112 -4.42 24.84 -25.45
C ARG A 112 -4.58 23.73 -24.41
N GLN A 113 -5.38 22.70 -24.70
CA GLN A 113 -5.47 21.49 -23.88
C GLN A 113 -4.05 21.06 -23.51
N SER A 114 -3.69 21.19 -22.22
CA SER A 114 -2.36 20.81 -21.75
C SER A 114 -2.17 19.34 -22.11
N LYS A 115 -1.15 19.04 -22.90
CA LYS A 115 -0.77 17.67 -23.24
C LYS A 115 -0.65 16.90 -21.91
N ALA A 116 -1.57 15.99 -21.61
CA ALA A 116 -1.67 15.39 -20.29
C ALA A 116 -0.35 14.64 -19.98
N THR A 117 0.45 15.18 -19.07
CA THR A 117 1.74 14.60 -18.68
C THR A 117 1.55 13.40 -17.75
N PHE A 118 2.59 12.59 -17.56
CA PHE A 118 2.57 11.57 -16.49
C PHE A 118 2.85 12.26 -15.15
N VAL A 119 2.28 11.76 -14.05
CA VAL A 119 2.59 12.24 -12.69
C VAL A 119 4.10 12.14 -12.44
N SER A 120 4.73 11.06 -12.91
CA SER A 120 6.18 10.85 -12.83
C SER A 120 7.00 11.93 -13.54
N ASN A 121 6.44 12.71 -14.47
CA ASN A 121 7.17 13.78 -15.13
C ASN A 121 7.25 15.07 -14.30
N THR A 122 6.32 15.27 -13.36
CA THR A 122 6.24 16.46 -12.51
C THR A 122 6.55 16.19 -11.04
N ALA A 123 6.53 14.92 -10.63
CA ALA A 123 6.86 14.47 -9.29
C ALA A 123 8.35 14.64 -8.97
N LYS A 124 8.64 14.98 -7.70
CA LYS A 124 9.99 14.95 -7.13
C LYS A 124 10.48 13.52 -6.93
N ASN A 125 9.56 12.57 -6.74
CA ASN A 125 9.85 11.15 -6.53
C ASN A 125 9.28 10.30 -7.69
N PRO A 126 9.80 10.45 -8.92
CA PRO A 126 9.21 9.88 -10.13
C PRO A 126 9.22 8.35 -10.16
N ASP A 127 10.04 7.70 -9.34
CA ASP A 127 10.14 6.24 -9.23
C ASP A 127 9.00 5.60 -8.45
N LEU A 128 8.22 6.40 -7.73
CA LEU A 128 7.09 5.91 -6.96
C LEU A 128 5.81 5.79 -7.78
N PHE A 129 5.76 6.40 -8.97
CA PHE A 129 4.54 6.54 -9.75
C PHE A 129 4.61 5.78 -11.07
N SER A 130 3.46 5.26 -11.49
CA SER A 130 3.28 4.77 -12.85
C SER A 130 1.82 4.81 -13.27
N GLN A 131 1.58 5.25 -14.49
CA GLN A 131 0.31 5.13 -15.22
C GLN A 131 0.37 4.04 -16.29
N GLY A 132 1.52 3.40 -16.45
CA GLY A 132 1.76 2.38 -17.47
C GLY A 132 3.06 2.57 -18.23
N GLU A 133 3.78 3.66 -18.00
CA GLU A 133 5.11 3.93 -18.56
C GLU A 133 6.25 3.22 -17.79
N LYS A 134 5.96 2.67 -16.61
CA LYS A 134 6.90 1.99 -15.71
C LYS A 134 6.23 0.78 -15.06
N ILE A 135 7.01 -0.27 -14.79
CA ILE A 135 6.53 -1.46 -14.08
C ILE A 135 6.94 -1.34 -12.60
N LEU A 136 5.99 -1.48 -11.68
CA LEU A 136 6.21 -1.40 -10.23
C LEU A 136 6.14 -2.76 -9.55
N LEU A 137 5.33 -3.69 -10.07
CA LEU A 137 5.29 -5.09 -9.61
C LEU A 137 6.24 -5.98 -10.44
N ASN A 138 5.82 -7.21 -10.74
CA ASN A 138 6.64 -8.19 -11.44
C ASN A 138 6.76 -7.82 -12.92
N SER A 139 8.01 -7.72 -13.40
CA SER A 139 8.31 -7.49 -14.81
C SER A 139 8.17 -8.77 -15.63
N THR A 140 7.69 -8.61 -16.87
CA THR A 140 7.69 -9.65 -17.90
C THR A 140 8.04 -8.99 -19.23
N PRO A 141 8.57 -9.74 -20.23
CA PRO A 141 8.96 -9.14 -21.51
C PRO A 141 7.82 -8.39 -22.22
N ASN A 142 6.58 -8.86 -22.09
CA ASN A 142 5.43 -8.15 -22.66
C ASN A 142 5.11 -6.86 -21.87
N LYS A 143 5.21 -6.87 -20.54
CA LYS A 143 5.00 -5.65 -19.74
C LYS A 143 6.05 -4.58 -20.04
N GLU A 144 7.31 -4.97 -20.20
CA GLU A 144 8.39 -4.03 -20.56
C GLU A 144 8.15 -3.40 -21.94
N LYS A 145 7.75 -4.20 -22.93
CA LYS A 145 7.38 -3.71 -24.26
C LYS A 145 6.16 -2.78 -24.19
N GLY A 146 5.15 -3.14 -23.39
CA GLY A 146 3.96 -2.32 -23.15
C GLY A 146 4.34 -0.98 -22.53
N ALA A 147 5.20 -0.98 -21.51
CA ALA A 147 5.69 0.23 -20.85
C ALA A 147 6.50 1.12 -21.79
N ALA A 148 7.36 0.52 -22.61
CA ALA A 148 8.13 1.25 -23.62
C ALA A 148 7.22 1.91 -24.68
N ALA A 149 6.15 1.25 -25.11
CA ALA A 149 5.16 1.82 -26.03
C ALA A 149 4.35 2.94 -25.35
N PHE A 150 3.90 2.71 -24.11
CA PHE A 150 3.15 3.69 -23.32
C PHE A 150 3.96 4.98 -23.09
N LYS A 151 5.24 4.85 -22.74
CA LYS A 151 6.17 5.98 -22.56
C LYS A 151 6.34 6.81 -23.84
N LYS A 152 6.20 6.19 -25.02
CA LYS A 152 6.27 6.84 -26.33
C LYS A 152 4.92 7.39 -26.80
N GLU A 153 3.86 7.30 -25.99
CA GLU A 153 2.48 7.63 -26.36
C GLU A 153 1.97 6.80 -27.56
N ASP A 154 2.58 5.64 -27.84
CA ASP A 154 2.14 4.70 -28.87
C ASP A 154 1.00 3.83 -28.32
N TRP A 155 -0.18 4.45 -28.21
CA TRP A 155 -1.33 3.85 -27.52
C TRP A 155 -1.80 2.57 -28.19
N ALA A 156 -1.82 2.50 -29.53
CA ALA A 156 -2.28 1.32 -30.24
C ALA A 156 -1.40 0.09 -29.92
N ASN A 157 -0.08 0.27 -29.92
CA ASN A 157 0.86 -0.80 -29.57
C ASN A 157 0.84 -1.10 -28.07
N ALA A 158 0.77 -0.09 -27.21
CA ALA A 158 0.65 -0.28 -25.76
C ALA A 158 -0.58 -1.12 -25.41
N ILE A 159 -1.73 -0.83 -26.03
CA ILE A 159 -2.98 -1.60 -25.88
C ILE A 159 -2.75 -3.07 -26.30
N ALA A 160 -2.24 -3.29 -27.51
CA ALA A 160 -2.03 -4.65 -28.03
C ALA A 160 -1.08 -5.47 -27.14
N VAL A 161 0.02 -4.86 -26.70
CA VAL A 161 1.04 -5.56 -25.91
C VAL A 161 0.60 -5.77 -24.45
N TYR A 162 -0.05 -4.79 -23.82
CA TYR A 162 -0.60 -5.00 -22.47
C TYR A 162 -1.75 -6.00 -22.45
N GLN A 163 -2.55 -6.09 -23.52
CA GLN A 163 -3.54 -7.15 -23.66
C GLN A 163 -2.88 -8.54 -23.68
N LEU A 164 -1.78 -8.69 -24.42
CA LEU A 164 -0.99 -9.92 -24.45
C LEU A 164 -0.32 -10.23 -23.11
N ALA A 165 0.03 -9.22 -22.31
CA ALA A 165 0.53 -9.42 -20.95
C ALA A 165 -0.58 -9.90 -19.99
N ALA A 166 -1.76 -9.26 -20.03
CA ALA A 166 -2.85 -9.51 -19.09
C ALA A 166 -3.60 -10.84 -19.35
N THR A 167 -3.66 -11.32 -20.59
CA THR A 167 -4.45 -12.50 -20.97
C THR A 167 -3.93 -13.83 -20.37
N PRO A 168 -2.64 -14.20 -20.52
CA PRO A 168 -2.10 -15.42 -19.91
C PRO A 168 -2.00 -15.29 -18.37
N GLN A 169 -1.81 -14.06 -17.88
CA GLN A 169 -1.65 -13.74 -16.46
C GLN A 169 -2.90 -13.02 -15.97
N ALA A 170 -4.06 -13.67 -16.05
CA ALA A 170 -5.34 -13.11 -15.63
C ALA A 170 -5.32 -12.57 -14.18
N ASN A 171 -4.36 -13.04 -13.36
CA ASN A 171 -4.14 -12.62 -11.98
C ASN A 171 -3.09 -11.49 -11.79
N ASP A 172 -2.69 -10.78 -12.86
CA ASP A 172 -1.84 -9.58 -12.81
C ASP A 172 -2.68 -8.30 -12.88
N PRO A 173 -2.95 -7.62 -11.74
CA PRO A 173 -3.77 -6.43 -11.72
C PRO A 173 -3.06 -5.20 -12.33
N GLU A 174 -1.74 -5.09 -12.24
CA GLU A 174 -1.00 -3.94 -12.79
C GLU A 174 -1.07 -3.93 -14.32
N GLY A 175 -0.85 -5.08 -14.95
CA GLY A 175 -0.99 -5.21 -16.41
C GLY A 175 -2.41 -4.86 -16.91
N LYS A 176 -3.45 -5.24 -16.15
CA LYS A 176 -4.85 -4.87 -16.48
C LYS A 176 -5.12 -3.38 -16.29
N ILE A 177 -4.56 -2.75 -15.26
CA ILE A 177 -4.67 -1.30 -15.07
C ILE A 177 -4.01 -0.57 -16.23
N TYR A 178 -2.79 -0.96 -16.60
CA TYR A 178 -2.05 -0.30 -17.69
C TYR A 178 -2.69 -0.51 -19.06
N TYR A 179 -3.26 -1.69 -19.31
CA TYR A 179 -4.09 -1.93 -20.48
C TYR A 179 -5.28 -0.95 -20.56
N ASN A 180 -6.00 -0.76 -19.45
CA ASN A 180 -7.13 0.17 -19.40
C ASN A 180 -6.71 1.64 -19.45
N ASN A 181 -5.57 2.00 -18.85
CA ASN A 181 -4.98 3.34 -18.96
C ASN A 181 -4.61 3.66 -20.41
N ALA A 182 -4.01 2.72 -21.15
CA ALA A 182 -3.64 2.92 -22.54
C ALA A 182 -4.89 3.17 -23.42
N LYS A 183 -5.98 2.43 -23.17
CA LYS A 183 -7.29 2.67 -23.80
C LYS A 183 -7.88 4.02 -23.42
N ALA A 184 -7.75 4.45 -22.16
CA ALA A 184 -8.23 5.74 -21.70
C ALA A 184 -7.47 6.89 -22.39
N ARG A 185 -6.13 6.81 -22.42
CA ARG A 185 -5.24 7.77 -23.07
C ARG A 185 -5.48 7.87 -24.58
N GLN A 186 -5.73 6.75 -25.26
CA GLN A 186 -6.09 6.73 -26.68
C GLN A 186 -7.36 7.54 -26.99
N LYS A 187 -8.33 7.55 -26.08
CA LYS A 187 -9.62 8.23 -26.25
C LYS A 187 -9.61 9.69 -25.76
N GLY A 188 -8.53 10.12 -25.11
CA GLY A 188 -8.52 11.33 -24.28
C GLY A 188 -9.19 11.06 -22.94
N ASN A 189 -8.47 11.30 -21.84
CA ASN A 189 -8.98 11.12 -20.49
C ASN A 189 -8.94 12.44 -19.71
N GLN A 190 -9.95 12.64 -18.87
CA GLN A 190 -10.03 13.79 -17.94
C GLN A 190 -10.19 13.34 -16.48
N ASN A 191 -10.39 12.04 -16.26
CA ASN A 191 -10.65 11.44 -14.96
C ASN A 191 -9.43 10.64 -14.50
N THR A 192 -8.71 11.14 -13.49
CA THR A 192 -7.55 10.44 -12.92
C THR A 192 -7.72 10.21 -11.43
N ILE A 193 -7.62 8.95 -10.99
CA ILE A 193 -7.53 8.59 -9.58
C ILE A 193 -6.13 8.06 -9.30
N ALA A 194 -5.50 8.50 -8.22
CA ALA A 194 -4.29 7.88 -7.72
C ALA A 194 -4.62 6.78 -6.70
N VAL A 195 -3.91 5.66 -6.76
CA VAL A 195 -4.07 4.52 -5.87
C VAL A 195 -2.73 4.27 -5.19
N VAL A 196 -2.70 4.48 -3.88
CA VAL A 196 -1.51 4.33 -3.06
C VAL A 196 -1.48 2.92 -2.46
N VAL A 197 -0.42 2.15 -2.73
CA VAL A 197 -0.29 0.75 -2.33
C VAL A 197 1.12 0.40 -1.87
N PRO A 198 1.28 -0.55 -0.92
CA PRO A 198 2.58 -0.84 -0.30
C PRO A 198 3.42 -1.83 -1.12
N ILE A 199 3.74 -1.52 -2.38
CA ILE A 199 4.41 -2.48 -3.27
C ILE A 199 5.79 -2.91 -2.74
N ALA A 200 6.59 -1.96 -2.23
CA ALA A 200 7.93 -2.25 -1.74
C ALA A 200 7.96 -3.20 -0.53
N ASN A 201 7.03 -3.02 0.41
CA ASN A 201 7.02 -3.78 1.67
C ASN A 201 6.07 -4.97 1.66
N ASP A 202 4.97 -4.88 0.90
CA ASP A 202 3.94 -5.91 0.83
C ASP A 202 3.31 -5.98 -0.58
N PRO A 203 4.03 -6.58 -1.54
CA PRO A 203 3.55 -6.73 -2.91
C PRO A 203 2.30 -7.62 -3.01
N ASN A 204 2.03 -8.48 -2.03
CA ASN A 204 0.83 -9.33 -2.03
C ASN A 204 -0.42 -8.53 -1.69
N SER A 205 -0.41 -7.75 -0.61
CA SER A 205 -1.51 -6.83 -0.30
C SER A 205 -1.70 -5.78 -1.39
N ALA A 206 -0.61 -5.26 -1.97
CA ALA A 206 -0.70 -4.35 -3.11
C ALA A 206 -1.44 -4.99 -4.30
N LYS A 207 -1.12 -6.24 -4.66
CA LYS A 207 -1.86 -6.98 -5.71
C LYS A 207 -3.33 -7.17 -5.34
N GLU A 208 -3.66 -7.52 -4.10
CA GLU A 208 -5.05 -7.67 -3.66
C GLU A 208 -5.85 -6.37 -3.83
N ILE A 209 -5.29 -5.22 -3.43
CA ILE A 209 -5.92 -3.91 -3.59
C ILE A 209 -6.09 -3.58 -5.08
N LEU A 210 -5.02 -3.72 -5.87
CA LEU A 210 -5.02 -3.38 -7.29
C LEU A 210 -5.99 -4.25 -8.11
N ARG A 211 -6.33 -5.47 -7.66
CA ARG A 211 -7.40 -6.27 -8.29
C ARG A 211 -8.76 -5.58 -8.20
N GLY A 212 -9.10 -5.03 -7.03
CA GLY A 212 -10.36 -4.32 -6.86
C GLY A 212 -10.42 -3.08 -7.74
N VAL A 213 -9.31 -2.37 -7.82
CA VAL A 213 -9.11 -1.19 -8.67
C VAL A 213 -9.26 -1.52 -10.15
N ALA A 214 -8.49 -2.49 -10.66
CA ALA A 214 -8.56 -2.92 -12.06
C ALA A 214 -9.99 -3.30 -12.46
N ARG A 215 -10.69 -4.04 -11.59
CA ARG A 215 -12.04 -4.49 -11.90
C ARG A 215 -13.02 -3.33 -12.01
N TYR A 216 -12.97 -2.39 -11.07
CA TYR A 216 -13.81 -1.21 -11.14
C TYR A 216 -13.46 -0.29 -12.31
N GLN A 217 -12.17 -0.09 -12.60
CA GLN A 217 -11.73 0.72 -13.73
C GLN A 217 -12.32 0.20 -15.04
N GLU A 218 -12.28 -1.12 -15.26
CA GLU A 218 -12.87 -1.76 -16.45
C GLU A 218 -14.38 -1.51 -16.53
N GLU A 219 -15.12 -1.73 -15.43
CA GLU A 219 -16.56 -1.48 -15.35
C GLU A 219 -16.91 -0.01 -15.65
N PHE A 220 -16.19 0.92 -15.03
CA PHE A 220 -16.36 2.34 -15.21
C PHE A 220 -16.10 2.75 -16.67
N ASN A 221 -14.98 2.30 -17.25
CA ASN A 221 -14.56 2.68 -18.60
C ASN A 221 -15.49 2.10 -19.69
N ASN A 222 -16.06 0.92 -19.45
CA ASN A 222 -17.05 0.33 -20.35
C ASN A 222 -18.39 1.07 -20.28
N SER A 223 -18.77 1.56 -19.09
CA SER A 223 -20.01 2.31 -18.88
C SER A 223 -19.89 3.79 -19.30
N ASN A 224 -18.68 4.34 -19.33
CA ASN A 224 -18.39 5.74 -19.63
C ASN A 224 -17.36 5.88 -20.77
N PRO A 225 -17.64 5.37 -21.98
CA PRO A 225 -16.65 5.30 -23.05
C PRO A 225 -16.12 6.66 -23.53
N GLY A 226 -16.87 7.75 -23.29
CA GLY A 226 -16.47 9.12 -23.63
C GLY A 226 -15.73 9.89 -22.54
N ASN A 227 -15.64 9.34 -21.31
CA ASN A 227 -14.85 9.95 -20.23
C ASN A 227 -14.21 8.87 -19.35
N PRO A 228 -13.25 8.09 -19.91
CA PRO A 228 -12.66 6.95 -19.22
C PRO A 228 -11.79 7.39 -18.04
N LEU A 229 -11.77 6.54 -17.02
CA LEU A 229 -10.91 6.61 -15.85
C LEU A 229 -9.50 6.08 -16.14
N GLU A 230 -8.52 6.90 -15.82
CA GLU A 230 -7.11 6.55 -15.70
C GLU A 230 -6.73 6.38 -14.22
N ILE A 231 -5.86 5.39 -13.95
CA ILE A 231 -5.33 5.11 -12.62
C ILE A 231 -3.84 5.42 -12.58
N VAL A 232 -3.41 6.22 -11.62
CA VAL A 232 -1.99 6.34 -11.24
C VAL A 232 -1.74 5.36 -10.09
N ILE A 233 -0.80 4.44 -10.25
CA ILE A 233 -0.33 3.60 -9.14
C ILE A 233 0.81 4.34 -8.45
N ALA A 234 0.72 4.50 -7.12
CA ALA A 234 1.76 5.06 -6.27
C ALA A 234 2.27 3.99 -5.29
N ASN A 235 3.56 3.67 -5.37
CA ASN A 235 4.23 2.74 -4.45
C ASN A 235 4.62 3.47 -3.16
N ASP A 236 3.97 3.11 -2.06
CA ASP A 236 4.23 3.68 -0.73
C ASP A 236 4.96 2.67 0.16
N GLY A 237 6.26 2.88 0.35
CA GLY A 237 7.08 2.12 1.31
C GLY A 237 6.81 2.47 2.78
N GLY A 238 5.85 3.35 3.07
CA GLY A 238 5.56 3.83 4.42
C GLY A 238 6.56 4.88 4.90
N GLY A 239 6.40 5.32 6.15
CA GLY A 239 7.29 6.34 6.70
C GLY A 239 7.12 7.70 6.01
N LEU A 240 8.20 8.48 5.94
CA LEU A 240 8.18 9.81 5.30
C LEU A 240 7.76 9.78 3.82
N GLN A 241 7.85 8.62 3.16
CA GLN A 241 7.45 8.44 1.77
C GLN A 241 5.95 8.72 1.55
N SER A 242 5.08 8.41 2.52
CA SER A 242 3.64 8.66 2.39
C SER A 242 3.33 10.15 2.20
N LYS A 243 4.01 11.04 2.94
CA LYS A 243 3.84 12.48 2.76
C LYS A 243 4.45 12.97 1.44
N ALA A 244 5.61 12.46 1.04
CA ALA A 244 6.23 12.83 -0.22
C ALA A 244 5.33 12.48 -1.42
N ILE A 245 4.68 11.31 -1.38
CA ILE A 245 3.68 10.89 -2.37
C ILE A 245 2.51 11.89 -2.41
N ALA A 246 2.02 12.32 -1.24
CA ALA A 246 0.94 13.29 -1.19
C ALA A 246 1.31 14.61 -1.84
N ASP A 247 2.49 15.14 -1.52
CA ASP A 247 2.97 16.41 -2.08
C ASP A 247 3.10 16.33 -3.62
N ASP A 248 3.64 15.23 -4.15
CA ASP A 248 3.77 14.99 -5.59
C ASP A 248 2.39 14.83 -6.29
N LEU A 249 1.45 14.13 -5.68
CA LEU A 249 0.09 13.96 -6.23
C LEU A 249 -0.70 15.28 -6.22
N ILE A 250 -0.56 16.10 -5.17
CA ILE A 250 -1.15 17.43 -5.09
C ILE A 250 -0.60 18.31 -6.22
N GLN A 251 0.72 18.38 -6.33
CA GLN A 251 1.44 19.20 -7.32
C GLN A 251 1.13 18.79 -8.77
N SER A 252 0.82 17.52 -9.02
CA SER A 252 0.52 17.03 -10.36
C SER A 252 -0.65 17.75 -11.04
N GLY A 253 -1.61 18.29 -10.28
CA GLY A 253 -2.82 18.96 -10.77
C GLY A 253 -3.84 18.05 -11.49
N GLN A 254 -3.40 16.93 -12.07
CA GLN A 254 -4.23 16.03 -12.88
C GLN A 254 -5.04 15.00 -12.07
N VAL A 255 -4.62 14.71 -10.83
CA VAL A 255 -5.27 13.71 -9.97
C VAL A 255 -6.48 14.34 -9.28
N LEU A 256 -7.67 13.73 -9.42
CA LEU A 256 -8.92 14.24 -8.86
C LEU A 256 -9.25 13.67 -7.49
N ALA A 257 -8.81 12.44 -7.23
CA ALA A 257 -8.98 11.78 -5.95
C ALA A 257 -7.88 10.75 -5.71
N VAL A 258 -7.67 10.42 -4.44
CA VAL A 258 -6.70 9.43 -3.96
C VAL A 258 -7.44 8.30 -3.25
N MET A 259 -7.11 7.07 -3.61
CA MET A 259 -7.44 5.88 -2.86
C MET A 259 -6.23 5.46 -2.02
N GLY A 260 -6.40 5.33 -0.71
CA GLY A 260 -5.32 5.18 0.27
C GLY A 260 -5.44 6.28 1.33
N HIS A 261 -4.42 6.59 2.13
CA HIS A 261 -3.34 5.72 2.57
C HIS A 261 -3.90 4.69 3.58
N GLY A 262 -3.00 4.06 4.35
CA GLY A 262 -3.36 3.31 5.54
C GLY A 262 -3.77 4.24 6.70
N ILE A 263 -3.31 3.87 7.89
CA ILE A 263 -3.75 4.42 9.19
C ILE A 263 -2.58 4.72 10.13
N ASP A 264 -1.36 4.47 9.70
CA ASP A 264 -0.17 4.78 10.48
C ASP A 264 0.05 6.30 10.58
N PRO A 265 0.89 6.78 11.52
CA PRO A 265 1.11 8.21 11.71
C PRO A 265 1.60 8.95 10.46
N PHE A 266 2.32 8.28 9.56
CA PHE A 266 2.78 8.89 8.31
C PHE A 266 1.67 8.97 7.26
N SER A 267 0.81 7.96 7.20
CA SER A 267 -0.46 8.04 6.46
C SER A 267 -1.30 9.25 6.92
N GLN A 268 -1.34 9.55 8.23
CA GLN A 268 -2.07 10.71 8.75
C GLN A 268 -1.52 12.03 8.20
N LYS A 269 -0.19 12.19 8.11
CA LYS A 269 0.44 13.39 7.54
C LYS A 269 0.18 13.56 6.05
N ALA A 270 0.11 12.46 5.31
CA ALA A 270 -0.32 12.48 3.92
C ALA A 270 -1.79 12.94 3.79
N ILE A 271 -2.69 12.36 4.60
CA ILE A 271 -4.11 12.72 4.65
C ILE A 271 -4.30 14.21 5.00
N GLU A 272 -3.61 14.73 6.02
CA GLU A 272 -3.63 16.16 6.39
C GLU A 272 -3.24 17.04 5.19
N SER A 273 -2.24 16.62 4.40
CA SER A 273 -1.79 17.37 3.23
C SER A 273 -2.86 17.41 2.14
N TYR A 274 -3.53 16.29 1.85
CA TYR A 274 -4.62 16.25 0.88
C TYR A 274 -5.83 17.09 1.32
N GLU A 275 -6.22 17.00 2.60
CA GLU A 275 -7.34 17.79 3.15
C GLU A 275 -7.07 19.29 3.04
N LYS A 276 -5.84 19.72 3.38
CA LYS A 276 -5.43 21.12 3.30
C LYS A 276 -5.49 21.65 1.87
N GLU A 277 -5.05 20.86 0.89
CA GLU A 277 -4.93 21.28 -0.51
C GLU A 277 -6.16 20.89 -1.36
N GLY A 278 -7.25 20.43 -0.72
CA GLY A 278 -8.51 20.12 -1.38
C GLY A 278 -8.44 18.93 -2.35
N LEU A 279 -7.49 18.00 -2.16
CA LEU A 279 -7.46 16.74 -2.90
C LEU A 279 -8.28 15.68 -2.16
N ALA A 280 -9.31 15.18 -2.81
CA ALA A 280 -10.16 14.14 -2.24
C ALA A 280 -9.37 12.87 -1.90
N ILE A 281 -9.62 12.28 -0.73
CA ILE A 281 -9.04 11.00 -0.32
C ILE A 281 -10.09 10.10 0.33
N LEU A 282 -10.01 8.81 0.01
CA LEU A 282 -10.84 7.76 0.60
C LEU A 282 -10.03 6.48 0.79
N SER A 283 -9.97 5.98 2.03
CA SER A 283 -9.28 4.73 2.34
C SER A 283 -10.28 3.60 2.62
N PRO A 284 -10.09 2.39 2.09
CA PRO A 284 -11.08 1.31 2.15
C PRO A 284 -11.53 0.84 3.53
N LEU A 285 -10.75 1.09 4.58
CA LEU A 285 -11.06 0.67 5.96
C LEU A 285 -11.31 1.85 6.92
N THR A 286 -11.18 3.10 6.47
CA THR A 286 -11.29 4.28 7.34
C THR A 286 -12.40 5.24 6.90
N THR A 287 -13.34 4.74 6.10
CA THR A 287 -14.56 5.46 5.73
C THR A 287 -15.64 5.37 6.80
N SER A 288 -16.35 6.48 7.06
CA SER A 288 -17.53 6.43 7.93
C SER A 288 -18.79 6.05 7.15
N VAL A 289 -19.68 5.33 7.81
CA VAL A 289 -21.02 4.99 7.30
C VAL A 289 -22.08 5.75 8.09
N SER A 290 -22.96 6.48 7.41
CA SER A 290 -24.16 7.05 8.03
C SER A 290 -25.36 6.13 7.78
N GLN A 291 -26.14 5.82 8.83
CA GLN A 291 -27.34 4.99 8.74
C GLN A 291 -28.62 5.84 8.79
N THR A 292 -29.15 6.16 7.61
CA THR A 292 -30.49 6.72 7.40
C THR A 292 -31.29 5.83 6.44
N GLY A 293 -31.30 4.51 6.68
CA GLY A 293 -31.98 3.51 5.84
C GLY A 293 -31.30 3.23 4.48
N LYS A 294 -30.25 3.99 4.12
CA LYS A 294 -29.41 3.76 2.93
C LYS A 294 -27.93 3.84 3.32
N LEU A 295 -27.15 2.87 2.86
CA LEU A 295 -25.71 2.83 3.07
C LEU A 295 -25.01 3.96 2.33
N THR A 296 -24.44 4.91 3.07
CA THR A 296 -23.74 6.07 2.50
C THR A 296 -22.32 6.16 3.04
N LEU A 297 -21.34 6.17 2.14
CA LEU A 297 -19.92 6.35 2.46
C LEU A 297 -19.53 7.81 2.26
N LYS A 298 -18.80 8.37 3.22
CA LYS A 298 -18.31 9.74 3.15
C LYS A 298 -16.89 9.85 3.70
N THR A 299 -16.17 10.84 3.18
CA THR A 299 -14.97 11.36 3.85
C THR A 299 -15.42 12.22 5.03
N ILE A 300 -14.67 12.19 6.12
CA ILE A 300 -14.83 13.15 7.22
C ILE A 300 -13.42 13.66 7.52
N PRO A 301 -13.23 14.98 7.68
CA PRO A 301 -11.94 15.58 7.97
C PRO A 301 -11.28 15.00 9.23
N LEU A 302 -9.95 14.92 9.25
CA LEU A 302 -9.18 14.45 10.41
C LEU A 302 -9.41 15.29 11.66
N LYS A 303 -9.52 16.61 11.51
CA LYS A 303 -9.79 17.56 12.61
C LYS A 303 -11.10 17.27 13.34
N ASP A 304 -12.08 16.71 12.64
CA ASP A 304 -13.40 16.34 13.18
C ASP A 304 -13.41 14.90 13.73
N LYS A 305 -12.27 14.20 13.62
CA LYS A 305 -12.08 12.78 13.92
C LYS A 305 -10.87 12.54 14.83
N SER A 306 -10.75 13.26 15.94
CA SER A 306 -9.62 13.09 16.85
C SER A 306 -9.41 11.65 17.42
N GLN A 307 -10.29 10.67 17.13
CA GLN A 307 -10.08 9.24 17.47
C GLN A 307 -10.70 8.13 16.56
N GLU A 308 -11.65 8.36 15.63
CA GLU A 308 -12.57 7.25 15.26
C GLU A 308 -12.89 7.08 13.77
N VAL A 309 -12.10 6.26 13.06
CA VAL A 309 -12.70 5.30 12.10
C VAL A 309 -12.09 3.92 12.20
N LEU A 310 -10.76 3.84 12.36
CA LEU A 310 -10.15 2.58 12.73
C LEU A 310 -10.64 2.10 14.09
N GLY A 311 -10.81 3.04 15.04
CA GLY A 311 -11.29 2.73 16.39
C GLY A 311 -12.63 2.00 16.38
N SER A 312 -13.62 2.53 15.65
CA SER A 312 -14.95 1.90 15.58
C SER A 312 -14.92 0.54 14.89
N TYR A 313 -14.15 0.38 13.81
CA TYR A 313 -13.98 -0.92 13.17
C TYR A 313 -13.28 -1.95 14.09
N LEU A 314 -12.16 -1.58 14.72
CA LEU A 314 -11.43 -2.49 15.61
C LEU A 314 -12.20 -2.79 16.89
N GLU A 315 -13.04 -1.88 17.37
CA GLU A 315 -13.98 -2.14 18.46
C GLU A 315 -15.05 -3.15 18.04
N ALA A 316 -15.58 -3.06 16.82
CA ALA A 316 -16.51 -4.06 16.28
C ALA A 316 -15.85 -5.43 16.07
N VAL A 317 -14.61 -5.47 15.57
CA VAL A 317 -13.77 -6.68 15.47
C VAL A 317 -13.60 -7.32 16.86
N ALA A 318 -13.14 -6.53 17.83
CA ALA A 318 -12.92 -6.97 19.20
C ALA A 318 -14.19 -7.52 19.85
N LYS A 319 -15.32 -6.80 19.72
CA LYS A 319 -16.62 -7.24 20.23
C LYS A 319 -17.09 -8.54 19.58
N THR A 320 -16.93 -8.66 18.27
CA THR A 320 -17.32 -9.88 17.52
C THR A 320 -16.53 -11.09 18.01
N LEU A 321 -15.19 -10.97 18.09
CA LEU A 321 -14.32 -12.06 18.52
C LEU A 321 -14.50 -12.40 20.01
N ALA A 322 -14.74 -11.42 20.86
CA ALA A 322 -15.06 -11.64 22.27
C ALA A 322 -16.36 -12.43 22.46
N ASN A 323 -17.42 -12.05 21.73
CA ASN A 323 -18.69 -12.78 21.75
C ASN A 323 -18.55 -14.20 21.20
N TYR A 324 -17.78 -14.37 20.13
CA TYR A 324 -17.49 -15.70 19.59
C TYR A 324 -16.74 -16.56 20.61
N ALA A 325 -15.69 -16.03 21.26
CA ALA A 325 -14.95 -16.72 22.31
C ALA A 325 -15.88 -17.25 23.43
N SER A 326 -16.79 -16.41 23.91
CA SER A 326 -17.72 -16.79 24.99
C SER A 326 -18.80 -17.79 24.57
N LYS A 327 -19.18 -17.82 23.29
CA LYS A 327 -20.06 -18.88 22.76
C LYS A 327 -19.34 -20.24 22.70
N GLN A 328 -18.04 -20.26 22.41
CA GLN A 328 -17.25 -21.49 22.35
C GLN A 328 -16.80 -21.98 23.73
N LYS A 329 -16.53 -21.05 24.66
CA LYS A 329 -16.03 -21.33 26.01
C LYS A 329 -16.71 -20.39 27.00
N LYS A 330 -17.51 -20.92 27.92
CA LYS A 330 -18.11 -20.11 29.00
C LYS A 330 -17.01 -19.44 29.84
N SER A 331 -17.12 -18.13 30.05
CA SER A 331 -16.14 -17.33 30.80
C SER A 331 -14.69 -17.54 30.33
N PRO A 332 -14.38 -17.19 29.06
CA PRO A 332 -13.11 -17.55 28.43
C PRO A 332 -11.93 -16.91 29.17
N SER A 333 -10.93 -17.74 29.49
CA SER A 333 -9.62 -17.28 29.97
C SER A 333 -8.67 -17.16 28.78
N VAL A 334 -8.20 -15.94 28.51
CA VAL A 334 -7.51 -15.57 27.27
C VAL A 334 -6.06 -15.19 27.54
N VAL A 335 -5.13 -15.72 26.74
CA VAL A 335 -3.81 -15.10 26.57
C VAL A 335 -3.84 -14.21 25.34
N LEU A 336 -3.37 -12.97 25.49
CA LEU A 336 -3.37 -11.97 24.44
C LEU A 336 -1.93 -11.70 23.98
N PHE A 337 -1.69 -11.83 22.68
CA PHE A 337 -0.44 -11.46 22.03
C PHE A 337 -0.64 -10.19 21.20
N TYR A 338 0.29 -9.24 21.29
CA TYR A 338 0.28 -7.99 20.54
C TYR A 338 1.72 -7.56 20.22
N ASN A 339 1.91 -6.60 19.30
CA ASN A 339 3.18 -5.99 19.01
C ASN A 339 3.14 -4.47 19.26
N SER A 340 3.96 -3.99 20.20
CA SER A 340 3.92 -2.60 20.67
C SER A 340 4.40 -1.57 19.65
N ASP A 341 5.08 -1.98 18.60
CA ASP A 341 5.55 -1.15 17.48
C ASP A 341 4.44 -0.82 16.46
N SER A 342 3.22 -1.36 16.62
CA SER A 342 2.11 -1.11 15.70
C SER A 342 0.92 -0.43 16.41
N PRO A 343 0.48 0.77 15.95
CA PRO A 343 -0.74 1.40 16.45
C PRO A 343 -2.00 0.55 16.23
N TYR A 344 -2.06 -0.20 15.12
CA TYR A 344 -3.14 -1.16 14.86
C TYR A 344 -3.22 -2.21 15.96
N SER A 345 -2.07 -2.82 16.29
CA SER A 345 -1.98 -3.89 17.29
C SER A 345 -2.37 -3.39 18.68
N GLN A 346 -1.85 -2.23 19.08
CA GLN A 346 -2.17 -1.61 20.36
C GLN A 346 -3.67 -1.31 20.48
N LYS A 347 -4.29 -0.72 19.45
CA LYS A 347 -5.73 -0.42 19.47
C LYS A 347 -6.58 -1.69 19.51
N LEU A 348 -6.21 -2.74 18.76
CA LEU A 348 -6.94 -4.01 18.78
C LEU A 348 -6.80 -4.72 20.13
N ARG A 349 -5.61 -4.70 20.75
CA ARG A 349 -5.38 -5.18 22.13
C ARG A 349 -6.34 -4.51 23.09
N ASP A 350 -6.33 -3.18 23.12
CA ASP A 350 -7.11 -2.39 24.08
C ASP A 350 -8.62 -2.62 23.89
N SER A 351 -9.08 -2.62 22.64
CA SER A 351 -10.46 -2.90 22.29
C SER A 351 -10.91 -4.30 22.71
N PHE A 352 -10.09 -5.32 22.50
CA PHE A 352 -10.42 -6.70 22.89
C PHE A 352 -10.39 -6.88 24.41
N ALA A 353 -9.40 -6.32 25.10
CA ALA A 353 -9.31 -6.34 26.56
C ALA A 353 -10.52 -5.72 27.24
N LYS A 354 -11.11 -4.67 26.63
CA LYS A 354 -12.38 -4.09 27.06
C LYS A 354 -13.57 -5.00 26.70
N ALA A 355 -13.63 -5.50 25.48
CA ALA A 355 -14.76 -6.27 24.96
C ALA A 355 -14.97 -7.62 25.68
N ILE A 356 -13.89 -8.35 25.98
CA ILE A 356 -13.96 -9.71 26.55
C ILE A 356 -14.54 -9.77 27.97
N LYS A 357 -14.48 -8.66 28.70
CA LYS A 357 -15.07 -8.54 30.05
C LYS A 357 -16.60 -8.61 30.03
N GLN A 358 -17.23 -8.10 28.96
CA GLN A 358 -18.68 -8.03 28.86
C GLN A 358 -19.36 -9.41 28.90
N PRO A 359 -18.90 -10.42 28.14
CA PRO A 359 -19.43 -11.78 28.24
C PRO A 359 -18.73 -12.61 29.33
N GLY A 360 -18.19 -11.98 30.37
CA GLY A 360 -17.62 -12.65 31.56
C GLY A 360 -16.27 -13.35 31.34
N GLY A 361 -15.53 -13.01 30.28
CA GLY A 361 -14.17 -13.50 30.05
C GLY A 361 -13.11 -12.66 30.77
N LYS A 362 -11.89 -13.19 30.83
CA LYS A 362 -10.73 -12.52 31.44
C LYS A 362 -9.47 -12.74 30.63
N ILE A 363 -8.61 -11.72 30.59
CA ILE A 363 -7.24 -11.88 30.11
C ILE A 363 -6.39 -12.35 31.28
N VAL A 364 -5.76 -13.51 31.14
CA VAL A 364 -4.86 -14.06 32.16
C VAL A 364 -3.41 -13.61 31.95
N LYS A 365 -3.05 -13.22 30.72
CA LYS A 365 -1.74 -12.67 30.39
C LYS A 365 -1.78 -11.87 29.10
N GLU A 366 -1.07 -10.74 29.06
CA GLU A 366 -0.77 -9.96 27.87
C GLU A 366 0.72 -10.09 27.55
N ILE A 367 1.06 -10.32 26.29
CA ILE A 367 2.42 -10.62 25.85
C ILE A 367 2.75 -9.78 24.61
N ASP A 368 3.79 -8.96 24.75
CA ASP A 368 4.35 -8.16 23.66
C ASP A 368 5.38 -8.99 22.88
N THR A 369 5.10 -9.27 21.60
CA THR A 369 5.95 -10.10 20.75
C THR A 369 7.18 -9.37 20.23
N THR A 370 7.27 -8.04 20.43
CA THR A 370 8.45 -7.24 20.05
C THR A 370 9.61 -7.36 21.04
N LYS A 371 9.38 -7.96 22.21
CA LYS A 371 10.43 -8.12 23.22
C LYS A 371 11.51 -9.07 22.71
N ALA A 372 12.78 -8.66 22.85
CA ALA A 372 13.93 -9.38 22.31
C ALA A 372 14.05 -10.85 22.78
N ASN A 373 13.46 -11.18 23.93
CA ASN A 373 13.45 -12.54 24.49
C ASN A 373 12.10 -13.27 24.27
N PHE A 374 11.27 -12.82 23.34
CA PHE A 374 10.01 -13.48 23.03
C PHE A 374 10.25 -14.92 22.55
N ASN A 375 9.53 -15.86 23.15
CA ASN A 375 9.56 -17.27 22.79
C ASN A 375 8.13 -17.84 22.88
N ALA A 376 7.58 -18.25 21.74
CA ALA A 376 6.19 -18.70 21.64
C ALA A 376 5.87 -19.88 22.58
N LYS A 377 6.78 -20.86 22.65
CA LYS A 377 6.63 -22.03 23.52
C LYS A 377 6.51 -21.65 25.00
N THR A 378 7.47 -20.86 25.49
CA THR A 378 7.50 -20.41 26.88
C THR A 378 6.26 -19.57 27.21
N ALA A 379 5.85 -18.69 26.30
CA ALA A 379 4.67 -17.85 26.45
C ALA A 379 3.38 -18.68 26.57
N ILE A 380 3.21 -19.69 25.70
CA ILE A 380 2.04 -20.57 25.74
C ILE A 380 2.05 -21.51 26.94
N ASP A 381 3.21 -22.05 27.34
CA ASP A 381 3.31 -22.89 28.54
C ASP A 381 2.90 -22.11 29.80
N GLN A 382 3.35 -20.86 29.94
CA GLN A 382 2.94 -19.98 31.03
C GLN A 382 1.45 -19.62 30.95
N ALA A 383 0.92 -19.40 29.74
CA ALA A 383 -0.50 -19.13 29.56
C ALA A 383 -1.37 -20.32 29.97
N ARG A 384 -0.96 -21.56 29.63
CA ARG A 384 -1.64 -22.79 30.05
C ARG A 384 -1.64 -22.95 31.56
N GLN A 385 -0.50 -22.68 32.21
CA GLN A 385 -0.40 -22.69 33.68
C GLN A 385 -1.35 -21.66 34.33
N ALA A 386 -1.52 -20.49 33.69
CA ALA A 386 -2.48 -19.48 34.10
C ALA A 386 -3.95 -19.82 33.72
N GLY A 387 -4.20 -20.99 33.14
CA GLY A 387 -5.54 -21.47 32.80
C GLY A 387 -6.10 -20.95 31.48
N ALA A 388 -5.27 -20.37 30.60
CA ALA A 388 -5.72 -19.91 29.29
C ALA A 388 -6.31 -21.06 28.47
N LYS A 389 -7.44 -20.80 27.81
CA LYS A 389 -8.12 -21.71 26.86
C LYS A 389 -8.32 -21.09 25.48
N VAL A 390 -8.03 -19.80 25.36
CA VAL A 390 -8.15 -19.01 24.14
C VAL A 390 -6.85 -18.24 23.96
N VAL A 391 -6.35 -18.21 22.73
CA VAL A 391 -5.28 -17.32 22.28
C VAL A 391 -5.91 -16.25 21.42
N PHE A 392 -5.64 -14.99 21.76
CA PHE A 392 -6.02 -13.85 20.93
C PHE A 392 -4.76 -13.21 20.35
N LEU A 393 -4.67 -13.16 19.03
CA LEU A 393 -3.57 -12.61 18.26
C LEU A 393 -3.96 -11.23 17.74
N ALA A 394 -3.63 -10.19 18.52
CA ALA A 394 -3.79 -8.80 18.13
C ALA A 394 -2.57 -8.31 17.32
N LEU A 395 -2.06 -9.12 16.38
CA LEU A 395 -0.82 -8.85 15.65
C LEU A 395 -1.09 -8.07 14.36
N SER A 396 -0.20 -7.12 14.02
CA SER A 396 -0.11 -6.61 12.65
C SER A 396 0.55 -7.64 11.73
N LYS A 397 0.65 -7.34 10.43
CA LYS A 397 1.28 -8.23 9.45
C LYS A 397 2.70 -7.81 9.02
N ASP A 398 3.21 -6.71 9.58
CA ASP A 398 4.48 -6.12 9.17
C ASP A 398 5.66 -6.93 9.71
N GLY A 399 6.82 -6.92 9.04
CA GLY A 399 8.01 -7.64 9.51
C GLY A 399 7.78 -9.16 9.65
N ASP A 400 8.20 -9.74 10.76
CA ASP A 400 8.12 -11.18 11.08
C ASP A 400 6.81 -11.58 11.80
N ARG A 401 5.80 -10.71 11.84
CA ARG A 401 4.61 -10.91 12.69
C ARG A 401 3.74 -12.10 12.25
N ILE A 402 3.72 -12.43 10.96
CA ILE A 402 3.06 -13.64 10.45
C ILE A 402 3.79 -14.90 10.96
N ASP A 403 5.11 -14.93 10.89
CA ASP A 403 5.94 -16.04 11.39
C ASP A 403 5.74 -16.21 12.91
N GLN A 404 5.66 -15.10 13.66
CA GLN A 404 5.34 -15.12 15.09
C GLN A 404 3.94 -15.68 15.37
N ALA A 405 2.92 -15.30 14.58
CA ALA A 405 1.58 -15.85 14.69
C ALA A 405 1.56 -17.37 14.46
N VAL A 406 2.31 -17.85 13.46
CA VAL A 406 2.49 -19.28 13.16
C VAL A 406 3.18 -20.00 14.32
N ALA A 407 4.27 -19.45 14.85
CA ALA A 407 4.98 -20.03 15.98
C ALA A 407 4.11 -20.12 17.24
N ILE A 408 3.26 -19.12 17.50
CA ILE A 408 2.27 -19.16 18.57
C ILE A 408 1.24 -20.26 18.30
N ALA A 409 0.72 -20.36 17.07
CA ALA A 409 -0.28 -21.35 16.69
C ALA A 409 0.23 -22.80 16.87
N GLN A 410 1.48 -23.07 16.47
CA GLN A 410 2.15 -24.37 16.64
C GLN A 410 2.17 -24.84 18.10
N GLU A 411 2.38 -23.92 19.03
CA GLU A 411 2.45 -24.23 20.45
C GLU A 411 1.06 -24.31 21.11
N SER A 412 0.01 -23.85 20.44
CA SER A 412 -1.32 -23.58 21.00
C SER A 412 -2.32 -24.74 20.87
N SER A 413 -1.84 -25.96 20.62
CA SER A 413 -2.70 -27.15 20.51
C SER A 413 -3.74 -27.24 21.64
N GLY A 414 -5.00 -27.50 21.26
CA GLY A 414 -6.15 -27.60 22.16
C GLY A 414 -6.76 -26.27 22.63
N MET A 415 -6.21 -25.13 22.22
CA MET A 415 -6.73 -23.79 22.52
C MET A 415 -7.50 -23.21 21.33
N LEU A 416 -8.49 -22.36 21.61
CA LEU A 416 -9.17 -21.61 20.54
C LEU A 416 -8.26 -20.47 20.05
N LEU A 417 -7.94 -20.43 18.76
CA LEU A 417 -7.14 -19.38 18.13
C LEU A 417 -8.03 -18.32 17.49
N LEU A 418 -7.86 -17.06 17.89
CA LEU A 418 -8.61 -15.91 17.40
C LEU A 418 -7.65 -14.79 16.95
N GLY A 419 -7.98 -14.05 15.89
CA GLY A 419 -7.14 -12.95 15.42
C GLY A 419 -7.86 -11.88 14.59
N GLY A 420 -7.16 -10.77 14.37
CA GLY A 420 -7.62 -9.65 13.55
C GLY A 420 -7.48 -9.87 12.05
N ASN A 421 -8.02 -8.93 11.26
CA ASN A 421 -8.05 -8.97 9.80
C ASN A 421 -6.66 -8.97 9.13
N GLU A 422 -5.62 -8.45 9.81
CA GLU A 422 -4.25 -8.43 9.26
C GLU A 422 -3.64 -9.82 9.12
N LEU A 423 -4.12 -10.81 9.89
CA LEU A 423 -3.71 -12.21 9.74
C LEU A 423 -4.38 -12.91 8.55
N TYR A 424 -5.33 -12.28 7.86
CA TYR A 424 -5.91 -12.84 6.63
C TYR A 424 -4.90 -12.67 5.49
N THR A 425 -3.98 -13.63 5.37
CA THR A 425 -2.90 -13.63 4.38
C THR A 425 -2.75 -15.01 3.73
N PRO A 426 -2.21 -15.08 2.50
CA PRO A 426 -1.78 -16.36 1.95
C PRO A 426 -0.68 -17.04 2.79
N ASP A 427 0.24 -16.25 3.34
CA ASP A 427 1.43 -16.76 4.03
C ASP A 427 1.07 -17.51 5.31
N ILE A 428 0.09 -17.04 6.10
CA ILE A 428 -0.34 -17.78 7.30
C ILE A 428 -0.95 -19.16 6.95
N LEU A 429 -1.64 -19.28 5.80
CA LEU A 429 -2.23 -20.54 5.37
C LEU A 429 -1.16 -21.51 4.88
N ILE A 430 -0.15 -21.00 4.17
CA ILE A 430 0.97 -21.79 3.64
C ILE A 430 1.90 -22.25 4.77
N GLN A 431 2.35 -21.31 5.60
CA GLN A 431 3.33 -21.58 6.66
C GLN A 431 2.71 -22.25 7.89
N GLY A 432 1.48 -21.86 8.24
CA GLY A 432 0.79 -22.35 9.43
C GLY A 432 0.38 -23.81 9.34
N ALA A 433 0.08 -24.30 8.13
CA ALA A 433 -0.33 -25.68 7.86
C ALA A 433 -1.35 -26.20 8.91
N ASP A 434 -1.12 -27.39 9.49
CA ASP A 434 -2.03 -27.98 10.48
C ASP A 434 -2.14 -27.19 11.79
N SER A 435 -1.18 -26.30 12.08
CA SER A 435 -1.16 -25.54 13.33
C SER A 435 -2.18 -24.41 13.37
N ILE A 436 -2.66 -23.97 12.20
CA ILE A 436 -3.69 -22.92 12.09
C ILE A 436 -5.10 -23.49 11.88
N ASP A 437 -5.27 -24.81 11.95
CA ASP A 437 -6.59 -25.44 11.82
C ASP A 437 -7.54 -24.91 12.89
N GLY A 438 -8.66 -24.33 12.46
CA GLY A 438 -9.62 -23.70 13.35
C GLY A 438 -9.29 -22.27 13.78
N LEU A 439 -8.22 -21.64 13.27
CA LEU A 439 -7.96 -20.21 13.46
C LEU A 439 -9.14 -19.39 12.94
N VAL A 440 -9.74 -18.57 13.81
CA VAL A 440 -10.86 -17.69 13.46
C VAL A 440 -10.42 -16.24 13.38
N LEU A 441 -10.69 -15.60 12.25
CA LEU A 441 -10.41 -14.19 12.01
C LEU A 441 -11.70 -13.41 11.81
N ALA A 442 -11.74 -12.18 12.30
CA ALA A 442 -12.77 -11.22 11.91
C ALA A 442 -12.28 -10.37 10.75
N VAL A 443 -13.03 -10.35 9.64
CA VAL A 443 -12.66 -9.68 8.39
C VAL A 443 -13.81 -8.83 7.86
N PRO A 444 -13.55 -7.70 7.19
CA PRO A 444 -14.62 -6.79 6.75
C PRO A 444 -15.43 -7.35 5.58
N TRP A 445 -14.96 -8.43 4.96
CA TRP A 445 -15.65 -9.19 3.93
C TRP A 445 -15.12 -10.62 3.90
N SER A 446 -15.96 -11.58 3.53
CA SER A 446 -15.57 -12.98 3.37
C SER A 446 -16.06 -13.53 2.04
N PHE A 447 -15.26 -14.37 1.41
CA PHE A 447 -15.62 -15.01 0.16
C PHE A 447 -16.79 -15.98 0.37
N GLN A 448 -17.87 -15.79 -0.38
CA GLN A 448 -19.02 -16.70 -0.41
C GLN A 448 -19.29 -17.08 -1.86
N ALA A 449 -19.32 -18.36 -2.22
CA ALA A 449 -19.51 -18.78 -3.61
C ALA A 449 -20.85 -18.33 -4.22
N THR A 450 -21.84 -17.98 -3.38
CA THR A 450 -23.13 -17.43 -3.78
C THR A 450 -23.08 -15.93 -4.08
N ASP A 451 -22.13 -15.19 -3.51
CA ASP A 451 -21.96 -13.75 -3.66
C ASP A 451 -21.61 -13.38 -5.12
N PRO A 452 -22.31 -12.42 -5.74
CA PRO A 452 -22.05 -12.02 -7.12
C PRO A 452 -20.62 -11.52 -7.37
N PHE A 453 -20.03 -10.80 -6.41
CA PHE A 453 -18.66 -10.31 -6.55
C PHE A 453 -17.64 -11.43 -6.44
N ALA A 454 -17.82 -12.38 -5.53
CA ALA A 454 -17.02 -13.58 -5.43
C ALA A 454 -17.05 -14.40 -6.74
N LYS A 455 -18.23 -14.57 -7.36
CA LYS A 455 -18.38 -15.25 -8.67
C LYS A 455 -17.67 -14.51 -9.79
N ASP A 456 -17.77 -13.20 -9.83
CA ASP A 456 -17.04 -12.36 -10.79
C ASP A 456 -15.53 -12.47 -10.59
N ALA A 457 -15.07 -12.41 -9.34
CA ALA A 457 -13.67 -12.50 -8.99
C ALA A 457 -13.04 -13.83 -9.43
N LEU A 458 -13.76 -14.96 -9.27
CA LEU A 458 -13.30 -16.26 -9.77
C LEU A 458 -13.08 -16.24 -11.30
N LYS A 459 -13.94 -15.57 -12.06
CA LYS A 459 -13.81 -15.45 -13.52
C LYS A 459 -12.67 -14.50 -13.90
N SER A 460 -12.61 -13.34 -13.24
CA SER A 460 -11.69 -12.25 -13.55
C SER A 460 -10.25 -12.58 -13.14
N TRP A 461 -10.06 -13.27 -12.02
CA TRP A 461 -8.76 -13.49 -11.38
C TRP A 461 -8.31 -14.95 -11.35
N ARG A 462 -9.18 -15.88 -11.79
CA ARG A 462 -8.93 -17.34 -11.76
C ARG A 462 -8.57 -17.86 -10.38
N GLY A 463 -9.16 -17.27 -9.35
CA GLY A 463 -8.92 -17.63 -7.95
C GLY A 463 -9.78 -16.80 -7.00
N ARG A 464 -9.82 -17.22 -5.73
CA ARG A 464 -10.45 -16.45 -4.66
C ARG A 464 -9.71 -15.13 -4.45
N VAL A 465 -10.43 -14.12 -3.97
CA VAL A 465 -9.89 -12.80 -3.63
C VAL A 465 -10.10 -12.50 -2.16
N SER A 466 -9.35 -11.55 -1.61
CA SER A 466 -9.43 -11.17 -0.21
C SER A 466 -10.41 -10.02 0.03
N TRP A 467 -10.64 -9.73 1.31
CA TRP A 467 -11.39 -8.54 1.72
C TRP A 467 -10.75 -7.24 1.20
N ARG A 468 -9.42 -7.18 1.00
CA ARG A 468 -8.74 -6.00 0.44
C ARG A 468 -9.20 -5.72 -0.99
N THR A 469 -9.46 -6.77 -1.78
CA THR A 469 -10.00 -6.64 -3.14
C THR A 469 -11.43 -6.12 -3.14
N ALA A 470 -12.29 -6.66 -2.26
CA ALA A 470 -13.69 -6.24 -2.15
C ALA A 470 -13.82 -4.78 -1.69
N THR A 471 -13.15 -4.41 -0.60
CA THR A 471 -13.19 -3.03 -0.08
C THR A 471 -12.53 -2.05 -1.03
N ALA A 472 -11.47 -2.45 -1.75
CA ALA A 472 -10.88 -1.62 -2.80
C ALA A 472 -11.85 -1.32 -3.93
N TYR A 473 -12.56 -2.33 -4.41
CA TYR A 473 -13.57 -2.19 -5.46
C TYR A 473 -14.73 -1.27 -5.03
N ASP A 474 -15.25 -1.44 -3.82
CA ASP A 474 -16.32 -0.57 -3.30
C ASP A 474 -15.83 0.87 -3.05
N THR A 475 -14.57 1.06 -2.63
CA THR A 475 -13.95 2.39 -2.49
C THR A 475 -13.86 3.09 -3.84
N MET A 476 -13.40 2.36 -4.87
CA MET A 476 -13.33 2.88 -6.22
C MET A 476 -14.71 3.20 -6.80
N LYS A 477 -15.76 2.42 -6.47
CA LYS A 477 -17.16 2.79 -6.78
C LYS A 477 -17.55 4.15 -6.24
N VAL A 478 -17.17 4.46 -5.01
CA VAL A 478 -17.45 5.77 -4.40
C VAL A 478 -16.68 6.88 -5.12
N LEU A 479 -15.37 6.70 -5.28
CA LEU A 479 -14.52 7.69 -5.93
C LEU A 479 -14.95 7.94 -7.38
N GLY A 480 -15.22 6.88 -8.14
CA GLY A 480 -15.73 6.94 -9.51
C GLY A 480 -17.05 7.68 -9.63
N LYS A 481 -17.99 7.46 -8.71
CA LYS A 481 -19.25 8.22 -8.64
C LYS A 481 -19.03 9.70 -8.32
N ALA A 482 -18.01 10.04 -7.52
CA ALA A 482 -17.68 11.43 -7.19
C ALA A 482 -17.13 12.16 -8.43
N ILE A 483 -16.11 11.59 -9.08
CA ILE A 483 -15.44 12.19 -10.23
C ILE A 483 -16.32 12.21 -11.50
N ALA A 484 -17.26 11.27 -11.64
CA ALA A 484 -18.18 11.27 -12.78
C ALA A 484 -19.11 12.49 -12.78
N LYS A 485 -19.29 13.17 -11.64
CA LYS A 485 -20.09 14.40 -11.55
C LYS A 485 -19.32 15.64 -11.95
N SER A 486 -18.00 15.65 -11.75
CA SER A 486 -17.16 16.82 -12.00
C SER A 486 -15.68 16.44 -12.04
N SER A 487 -14.95 17.06 -12.97
CA SER A 487 -13.49 17.03 -13.05
C SER A 487 -12.82 18.12 -12.19
N ASP A 488 -13.60 18.86 -11.39
CA ASP A 488 -13.10 19.85 -10.44
C ASP A 488 -12.90 19.23 -9.04
N ARG A 489 -11.69 19.38 -8.48
CA ARG A 489 -11.30 18.81 -7.17
C ARG A 489 -12.24 19.26 -6.04
N ALA A 490 -12.62 20.54 -6.01
CA ALA A 490 -13.48 21.07 -4.95
C ALA A 490 -14.86 20.40 -4.98
N THR A 491 -15.44 20.23 -6.16
CA THR A 491 -16.71 19.52 -6.35
C THR A 491 -16.63 18.04 -5.96
N VAL A 492 -15.51 17.37 -6.27
CA VAL A 492 -15.27 15.98 -5.86
C VAL A 492 -15.21 15.87 -4.33
N VAL A 493 -14.48 16.77 -3.66
CA VAL A 493 -14.41 16.83 -2.18
C VAL A 493 -15.80 17.09 -1.58
N GLU A 494 -16.54 18.06 -2.10
CA GLU A 494 -17.90 18.35 -1.61
C GLU A 494 -18.81 17.12 -1.76
N THR A 495 -18.75 16.45 -2.92
CA THR A 495 -19.57 15.26 -3.18
C THR A 495 -19.25 14.13 -2.20
N LEU A 496 -17.96 13.89 -1.93
CA LEU A 496 -17.54 12.86 -0.96
C LEU A 496 -17.92 13.22 0.47
N ASN A 497 -17.82 14.49 0.86
CA ASN A 497 -18.19 14.96 2.20
C ASN A 497 -19.71 14.87 2.45
N ARG A 498 -20.52 15.15 1.43
CA ARG A 498 -21.98 14.94 1.46
C ARG A 498 -22.36 13.46 1.57
N GLY A 499 -21.46 12.59 1.10
CA GLY A 499 -21.62 11.14 1.11
C GLY A 499 -22.27 10.60 -0.16
N ILE A 500 -21.84 9.40 -0.53
CA ILE A 500 -22.29 8.69 -1.71
C ILE A 500 -22.97 7.40 -1.28
N THR A 501 -24.24 7.26 -1.69
CA THR A 501 -25.00 6.02 -1.46
C THR A 501 -24.50 4.91 -2.37
N LEU A 502 -24.18 3.76 -1.79
CA LEU A 502 -23.87 2.55 -2.52
C LEU A 502 -25.15 1.73 -2.74
N GLN A 503 -25.41 1.41 -4.00
CA GLN A 503 -26.37 0.37 -4.40
C GLN A 503 -25.54 -0.83 -4.87
N GLY A 504 -25.84 -2.03 -4.37
CA GLY A 504 -25.08 -3.24 -4.70
C GLY A 504 -23.61 -3.19 -4.25
N SER A 505 -23.37 -2.75 -3.01
CA SER A 505 -22.04 -2.89 -2.39
C SER A 505 -21.71 -4.37 -2.22
N THR A 506 -20.43 -4.70 -2.39
CA THR A 506 -19.95 -6.08 -2.21
C THR A 506 -19.72 -6.40 -0.74
N THR A 507 -19.39 -5.39 0.06
CA THR A 507 -19.30 -5.50 1.51
C THR A 507 -20.61 -5.12 2.18
N ASP A 508 -21.09 -5.94 3.12
CA ASP A 508 -22.13 -5.53 4.06
C ASP A 508 -21.49 -4.61 5.10
N PHE A 509 -21.68 -3.31 4.94
CA PHE A 509 -21.14 -2.30 5.84
C PHE A 509 -21.82 -2.26 7.23
N ASN A 510 -22.68 -3.23 7.55
CA ASN A 510 -22.96 -3.63 8.93
C ASN A 510 -21.71 -4.13 9.69
N ILE A 511 -20.52 -4.16 9.07
CA ILE A 511 -19.23 -4.42 9.74
C ILE A 511 -19.00 -3.59 11.02
N PHE A 512 -19.63 -2.42 11.16
CA PHE A 512 -19.52 -1.62 12.39
C PHE A 512 -20.39 -2.14 13.55
N ASN A 513 -21.35 -3.05 13.26
CA ASN A 513 -22.22 -3.71 14.24
C ASN A 513 -21.81 -5.16 14.48
N GLN A 514 -21.53 -5.92 13.42
CA GLN A 514 -21.07 -7.31 13.47
C GLN A 514 -20.13 -7.59 12.30
N VAL A 515 -18.88 -7.92 12.59
CA VAL A 515 -17.87 -8.20 11.57
C VAL A 515 -18.00 -9.67 11.13
N PRO A 516 -17.99 -9.98 9.82
CA PRO A 516 -17.92 -11.36 9.34
C PRO A 516 -16.74 -12.13 9.97
N LEU A 517 -16.99 -13.38 10.33
CA LEU A 517 -15.95 -14.30 10.79
C LEU A 517 -15.60 -15.29 9.69
N VAL A 518 -14.32 -15.60 9.58
CA VAL A 518 -13.82 -16.71 8.77
C VAL A 518 -13.00 -17.65 9.64
N ARG A 519 -12.97 -18.93 9.27
CA ARG A 519 -12.16 -19.95 9.89
C ARG A 519 -11.20 -20.54 8.87
N ALA A 520 -9.94 -20.73 9.25
CA ALA A 520 -9.04 -21.55 8.48
C ALA A 520 -9.42 -23.03 8.62
N ASN A 521 -9.78 -23.66 7.50
CA ASN A 521 -10.15 -25.08 7.43
C ASN A 521 -9.39 -25.73 6.27
N ARG A 522 -9.27 -27.07 6.31
CA ARG A 522 -8.76 -27.83 5.17
C ARG A 522 -9.65 -27.61 3.94
N GLY A 523 -9.03 -27.41 2.78
CA GLY A 523 -9.72 -27.18 1.52
C GLY A 523 -8.77 -27.10 0.34
N ASN A 524 -9.34 -27.01 -0.87
CA ASN A 524 -8.60 -27.02 -2.14
C ASN A 524 -8.65 -25.68 -2.90
N GLU A 525 -9.28 -24.65 -2.30
CA GLU A 525 -9.41 -23.31 -2.88
C GLU A 525 -8.48 -22.28 -2.19
N GLY A 526 -7.56 -22.76 -1.36
CA GLY A 526 -6.49 -21.97 -0.74
C GLY A 526 -5.40 -21.53 -1.72
N PRO A 527 -4.43 -20.72 -1.27
CA PRO A 527 -3.28 -20.35 -2.09
C PRO A 527 -2.44 -21.59 -2.46
N LYS A 528 -1.75 -21.52 -3.60
CA LYS A 528 -0.83 -22.59 -4.03
C LYS A 528 0.21 -22.87 -2.93
N GLY A 529 0.34 -24.13 -2.55
CA GLY A 529 1.25 -24.56 -1.47
C GLY A 529 0.56 -24.74 -0.11
N SER A 530 -0.72 -24.37 0.02
CA SER A 530 -1.53 -24.59 1.21
C SER A 530 -2.55 -25.70 1.01
N GLN A 531 -2.82 -26.50 2.05
CA GLN A 531 -3.99 -27.39 2.14
C GLN A 531 -5.17 -26.74 2.88
N TYR A 532 -5.03 -25.47 3.24
CA TYR A 532 -5.97 -24.68 4.03
C TYR A 532 -6.48 -23.47 3.27
N GLN A 533 -7.72 -23.10 3.57
CA GLN A 533 -8.41 -21.92 3.06
C GLN A 533 -9.21 -21.27 4.19
N PHE A 534 -9.55 -19.98 4.02
CA PHE A 534 -10.50 -19.31 4.91
C PHE A 534 -11.92 -19.46 4.38
N ASP A 535 -12.83 -19.97 5.20
CA ASP A 535 -14.26 -20.08 4.90
C ASP A 535 -15.11 -19.35 5.96
N PRO A 536 -16.25 -18.76 5.56
CA PRO A 536 -17.15 -18.06 6.48
C PRO A 536 -17.77 -19.01 7.52
N ILE A 537 -18.06 -18.51 8.73
CA ILE A 537 -18.67 -19.28 9.83
C ILE A 537 -19.83 -18.57 10.52
#